data_AF-A0A7Z9WJ57-F1
#
_entry.id   AF-A0A7Z9WJ57-F1
#
_cell.length_a   1.000
_cell.length_b   1.000
_cell.length_c   1.000
_cell.angle_alpha   90.00
_cell.angle_beta   90.00
_cell.angle_gamma   90.00
#
_symmetry.space_group_name_H-M   'P 1'
#
loop_
_entity.id
_entity.type
_entity.pdbx_description
1 polymer ?
#
loop_
_entity_poly.entity_id
_entity_poly.type
_entity_poly.pdbx_seq_one_letter_code
_entity_poly.pdbx_strand_id
1 'polypeptide(L)'
;APSGRRGRRPVAYHCDLLKLVNWEGPHSTSQSTNLPDTDLLPHFIAVRNGDAEHLDIVRRGNEEVIRARFADAAYFYKVDTGRKLEDYLPRLDTLIFQERLGSMLDKVGRLERLVPRLGEMLGLSDEEMAVARRAARLCKADLVTQMVVEFTSLQGVMGREYALLSGEEPAVAEAIFEHYLPRFAGDRLPEGRPGIVVGLADRLDSLCGLFAAGLVPTGSADPYGLRRAALGVVQVLIGREISLDLREALAEAAKLLPVAADEEVLREVLAFVEGRLRVLLLEEGFRHDVVDAVLAERGHDPFLAYRTVRAFVPWVARDDWMDLLNAYARCVRIVRGFEVTFPLDPSRFVEPSARRLYEAYLACRDRVGPESTIDELL
;
A
#
# COMPACT_ATOMS: atom_id res chain seq x y z
N ALA A 1 41.40 -40.60 45.07
CA ALA A 1 40.24 -40.74 45.97
C ALA A 1 39.60 -39.37 46.17
N PRO A 2 38.27 -39.24 46.10
CA PRO A 2 37.60 -38.03 45.60
C PRO A 2 37.12 -37.08 46.71
N SER A 3 36.99 -35.79 46.40
CA SER A 3 35.81 -34.98 46.74
C SER A 3 35.91 -33.61 46.05
N GLY A 4 35.12 -33.41 45.00
CA GLY A 4 35.08 -32.16 44.24
C GLY A 4 33.64 -31.84 43.87
N ARG A 5 33.08 -30.84 44.55
CA ARG A 5 31.73 -30.30 44.36
C ARG A 5 31.48 -29.96 42.89
N ARG A 6 30.45 -30.56 42.27
CA ARG A 6 29.86 -30.05 41.02
C ARG A 6 28.77 -29.05 41.37
N GLY A 7 29.04 -27.76 41.12
CA GLY A 7 28.01 -26.73 41.07
C GLY A 7 27.07 -26.97 39.90
N ARG A 8 25.76 -27.00 40.18
CA ARG A 8 24.71 -26.97 39.16
C ARG A 8 24.76 -25.60 38.46
N ARG A 9 24.96 -25.60 37.14
CA ARG A 9 24.65 -24.43 36.31
C ARG A 9 23.12 -24.35 36.15
N PRO A 10 22.49 -23.18 36.25
CA PRO A 10 21.08 -23.04 35.91
C PRO A 10 20.93 -23.26 34.40
N VAL A 11 20.11 -24.23 34.03
CA VAL A 11 19.66 -24.41 32.65
C VAL A 11 18.61 -23.32 32.41
N ALA A 12 18.96 -22.34 31.58
CA ALA A 12 17.99 -21.37 31.10
C ALA A 12 17.04 -22.09 30.13
N TYR A 13 15.79 -22.27 30.54
CA TYR A 13 14.73 -22.76 29.66
C TYR A 13 14.23 -21.59 28.81
N HIS A 14 14.66 -21.53 27.55
CA HIS A 14 14.05 -20.64 26.57
C HIS A 14 12.69 -21.23 26.16
N CYS A 15 11.60 -20.56 26.56
CA CYS A 15 10.28 -20.76 25.99
C CYS A 15 10.14 -19.80 24.80
N ASP A 16 10.15 -20.34 23.59
CA ASP A 16 9.82 -19.58 22.38
C ASP A 16 8.32 -19.73 22.07
N LEU A 17 7.67 -18.58 21.82
CA LEU A 17 6.34 -18.40 21.23
C LEU A 17 5.15 -19.00 22.01
N LEU A 18 4.56 -18.15 22.86
CA LEU A 18 3.14 -18.22 23.19
C LEU A 18 2.32 -17.84 21.96
N LYS A 19 1.58 -18.79 21.38
CA LYS A 19 0.49 -18.49 20.43
C LYS A 19 -0.83 -18.79 21.12
N LEU A 20 -1.69 -17.80 21.23
CA LEU A 20 -3.11 -18.04 21.47
C LEU A 20 -3.63 -18.73 20.20
N VAL A 21 -4.00 -20.01 20.32
CA VAL A 21 -4.51 -20.80 19.19
C VAL A 21 -6.01 -20.97 19.41
N ASN A 22 -6.81 -20.64 18.39
CA ASN A 22 -8.19 -21.11 18.32
C ASN A 22 -8.15 -22.64 18.17
N TRP A 23 -8.47 -23.36 19.24
CA TRP A 23 -8.57 -24.81 19.20
C TRP A 23 -9.98 -25.20 18.76
N GLU A 24 -10.12 -25.58 17.50
CA GLU A 24 -11.24 -26.41 17.05
C GLU A 24 -10.84 -27.87 17.27
N GLY A 25 -11.78 -28.68 17.80
CA GLY A 25 -11.55 -30.11 18.05
C GLY A 25 -11.13 -30.88 16.78
N PRO A 26 -10.78 -32.17 16.90
CA PRO A 26 -10.06 -32.89 15.85
C PRO A 26 -10.96 -33.22 14.65
N HIS A 27 -11.25 -32.22 13.80
CA HIS A 27 -11.69 -32.25 12.39
C HIS A 27 -11.77 -30.80 11.87
N SER A 28 -10.67 -30.04 11.79
CA SER A 28 -10.67 -28.85 10.91
C SER A 28 -9.37 -28.70 10.15
N THR A 29 -9.51 -28.81 8.83
CA THR A 29 -8.47 -28.61 7.83
C THR A 29 -8.33 -27.11 7.63
N SER A 30 -7.09 -26.64 7.67
CA SER A 30 -6.71 -25.24 7.46
C SER A 30 -7.24 -24.68 6.15
N GLN A 31 -8.23 -23.78 6.21
CA GLN A 31 -8.52 -22.79 5.18
C GLN A 31 -8.97 -21.48 5.83
N SER A 32 -8.18 -20.44 5.58
CA SER A 32 -8.43 -19.06 5.98
C SER A 32 -9.57 -18.47 5.16
N THR A 33 -10.77 -18.50 5.73
CA THR A 33 -11.96 -17.75 5.29
C THR A 33 -12.74 -17.44 6.56
N ASN A 34 -13.08 -16.15 6.77
CA ASN A 34 -14.02 -15.63 7.77
C ASN A 34 -14.47 -16.66 8.81
N LEU A 35 -13.69 -16.79 9.90
CA LEU A 35 -14.13 -17.58 11.03
C LEU A 35 -15.42 -16.94 11.58
N PRO A 36 -16.53 -17.70 11.69
CA PRO A 36 -17.71 -17.23 12.40
C PRO A 36 -17.34 -16.88 13.85
N ASP A 37 -18.18 -16.11 14.53
CA ASP A 37 -18.13 -15.85 15.98
C ASP A 37 -17.94 -17.19 16.71
N THR A 38 -16.68 -17.55 16.91
CA THR A 38 -16.26 -18.76 17.60
C THR A 38 -15.95 -18.25 18.98
N ASP A 39 -16.80 -18.61 19.95
CA ASP A 39 -16.63 -18.25 21.36
C ASP A 39 -15.18 -18.53 21.76
N LEU A 40 -14.41 -17.46 21.96
CA LEU A 40 -13.02 -17.55 22.39
C LEU A 40 -13.00 -18.26 23.73
N LEU A 41 -12.50 -19.50 23.73
CA LEU A 41 -12.38 -20.26 24.97
C LEU A 41 -11.29 -19.62 25.85
N PRO A 42 -11.46 -19.56 27.19
CA PRO A 42 -10.50 -18.96 28.11
C PRO A 42 -9.29 -19.89 28.36
N HIS A 43 -8.70 -20.40 27.28
CA HIS A 43 -7.56 -21.32 27.29
C HIS A 43 -6.39 -20.71 26.52
N PHE A 44 -5.17 -21.09 26.88
CA PHE A 44 -3.97 -20.78 26.11
C PHE A 44 -3.18 -22.07 25.87
N ILE A 45 -2.39 -22.08 24.81
CA ILE A 45 -1.47 -23.17 24.49
C ILE A 45 -0.05 -22.64 24.65
N ALA A 46 0.78 -23.38 25.38
CA ALA A 46 2.20 -23.13 25.48
C ALA A 46 2.96 -24.32 24.90
N VAL A 47 3.93 -24.03 24.04
CA VAL A 47 4.89 -25.01 23.55
C VAL A 47 6.19 -24.80 24.33
N ARG A 48 6.77 -25.88 24.83
CA ARG A 48 8.06 -25.83 25.55
C ARG A 48 9.01 -26.86 24.98
N ASN A 49 10.29 -26.55 25.04
CA ASN A 49 11.35 -27.53 24.82
C ASN A 49 11.69 -28.20 26.16
N GLY A 50 11.47 -29.51 26.27
CA GLY A 50 11.74 -30.28 27.50
C GLY A 50 10.93 -31.57 27.60
N ASP A 51 11.14 -32.33 28.68
CA ASP A 51 10.42 -33.57 28.98
C ASP A 51 9.15 -33.31 29.79
N ALA A 52 8.79 -34.14 30.78
CA ALA A 52 7.62 -33.93 31.65
C ALA A 52 7.96 -33.25 32.99
N GLU A 53 9.24 -32.89 33.23
CA GLU A 53 9.65 -32.32 34.52
C GLU A 53 9.12 -30.89 34.69
N HIS A 54 8.58 -30.58 35.89
CA HIS A 54 8.12 -29.24 36.29
C HIS A 54 7.07 -28.59 35.35
N LEU A 55 6.21 -29.39 34.70
CA LEU A 55 5.14 -28.90 33.82
C LEU A 55 4.18 -27.93 34.53
N ASP A 56 3.86 -28.19 35.79
CA ASP A 56 3.00 -27.37 36.64
C ASP A 56 3.58 -25.97 36.89
N ILE A 57 4.89 -25.89 37.16
CA ILE A 57 5.60 -24.62 37.38
C ILE A 57 5.61 -23.80 36.09
N VAL A 58 5.92 -24.43 34.95
CA VAL A 58 5.92 -23.76 33.64
C VAL A 58 4.52 -23.27 33.27
N ARG A 59 3.49 -24.10 33.48
CA ARG A 59 2.10 -23.73 33.25
C ARG A 59 1.71 -22.51 34.10
N ARG A 60 1.95 -22.55 35.41
CA ARG A 60 1.63 -21.44 36.32
C ARG A 60 2.37 -20.16 35.94
N GLY A 61 3.65 -20.25 35.59
CA GLY A 61 4.42 -19.10 35.13
C GLY A 61 3.82 -18.45 33.88
N ASN A 62 3.41 -19.26 32.89
CA ASN A 62 2.73 -18.74 31.70
C ASN A 62 1.34 -18.17 32.01
N GLU A 63 0.57 -18.81 32.91
CA GLU A 63 -0.72 -18.28 33.39
C GLU A 63 -0.56 -16.90 34.05
N GLU A 64 0.45 -16.73 34.89
CA GLU A 64 0.75 -15.45 35.56
C GLU A 64 1.12 -14.36 34.54
N VAL A 65 1.96 -14.68 33.56
CA VAL A 65 2.36 -13.75 32.49
C VAL A 65 1.17 -13.33 31.63
N ILE A 66 0.37 -14.28 31.16
CA ILE A 66 -0.81 -14.01 30.32
C ILE A 66 -1.86 -13.20 31.08
N ARG A 67 -2.13 -13.58 32.33
CA ARG A 67 -3.08 -12.86 33.19
C ARG A 67 -2.66 -11.41 33.39
N ALA A 68 -1.37 -11.16 33.67
CA ALA A 68 -0.84 -9.81 33.82
C ALA A 68 -1.01 -9.01 32.51
N ARG A 69 -0.65 -9.59 31.36
CA ARG A 69 -0.81 -8.94 30.04
C ARG A 69 -2.27 -8.60 29.71
N PHE A 70 -3.22 -9.48 30.01
CA PHE A 70 -4.65 -9.20 29.81
C PHE A 70 -5.18 -8.16 30.80
N ALA A 71 -4.69 -8.16 32.05
CA ALA A 71 -5.04 -7.13 33.01
C ALA A 71 -4.56 -5.74 32.56
N ASP A 72 -3.32 -5.66 32.04
CA ASP A 72 -2.76 -4.44 31.43
C ASP A 72 -3.64 -3.99 30.24
N ALA A 73 -3.94 -4.90 29.30
CA ALA A 73 -4.79 -4.60 28.15
C ALA A 73 -6.20 -4.12 28.55
N ALA A 74 -6.83 -4.77 29.52
CA ALA A 74 -8.15 -4.36 30.04
C ALA A 74 -8.09 -2.98 30.70
N TYR A 75 -7.00 -2.67 31.40
CA TYR A 75 -6.77 -1.35 31.97
C TYR A 75 -6.62 -0.29 30.88
N PHE A 76 -5.76 -0.51 29.87
CA PHE A 76 -5.56 0.42 28.76
C PHE A 76 -6.86 0.67 28.01
N TYR A 77 -7.60 -0.39 27.68
CA TYR A 77 -8.90 -0.28 27.01
C TYR A 77 -9.89 0.57 27.81
N LYS A 78 -9.98 0.36 29.13
CA LYS A 78 -10.86 1.13 30.01
C LYS A 78 -10.46 2.61 30.06
N VAL A 79 -9.17 2.91 30.12
CA VAL A 79 -8.67 4.29 30.11
C VAL A 79 -8.96 4.94 28.78
N ASP A 80 -8.65 4.25 27.68
CA ASP A 80 -8.76 4.80 26.33
C ASP A 80 -10.22 5.11 25.95
N THR A 81 -11.14 4.21 26.32
CA THR A 81 -12.60 4.36 26.09
C THR A 81 -13.29 5.35 27.03
N GLY A 82 -12.58 5.91 28.01
CA GLY A 82 -13.11 6.96 28.89
C GLY A 82 -13.25 8.33 28.21
N ARG A 83 -12.74 8.48 26.98
CA ARG A 83 -12.81 9.70 26.17
C ARG A 83 -13.17 9.33 24.73
N LYS A 84 -13.64 10.30 23.94
CA LYS A 84 -13.88 10.07 22.51
C LYS A 84 -12.57 9.97 21.75
N LEU A 85 -12.55 9.22 20.65
CA LEU A 85 -11.38 9.09 19.78
C LEU A 85 -10.86 10.46 19.31
N GLU A 86 -11.76 11.40 19.02
CA GLU A 86 -11.41 12.76 18.60
C GLU A 86 -10.65 13.56 19.69
N ASP A 87 -10.85 13.25 20.97
CA ASP A 87 -10.17 13.92 22.08
C ASP A 87 -8.66 13.61 22.11
N TYR A 88 -8.21 12.58 21.38
CA TYR A 88 -6.81 12.21 21.24
C TYR A 88 -6.08 13.02 20.17
N LEU A 89 -6.77 13.70 19.25
CA LEU A 89 -6.14 14.43 18.15
C LEU A 89 -5.06 15.42 18.59
N PRO A 90 -5.27 16.27 19.62
CA PRO A 90 -4.25 17.22 20.04
C PRO A 90 -2.95 16.54 20.51
N ARG A 91 -3.04 15.30 21.02
CA ARG A 91 -1.86 14.55 21.49
C ARG A 91 -1.00 14.02 20.35
N LEU A 92 -1.51 13.95 19.12
CA LEU A 92 -0.72 13.60 17.94
C LEU A 92 0.42 14.60 17.70
N ASP A 93 0.31 15.82 18.23
CA ASP A 93 1.37 16.81 18.16
C ASP A 93 2.66 16.39 18.89
N THR A 94 2.53 15.56 19.92
CA THR A 94 3.67 15.03 20.67
C THR A 94 4.42 13.91 19.94
N LEU A 95 3.82 13.34 18.88
CA LEU A 95 4.39 12.25 18.10
C LEU A 95 5.03 12.81 16.84
N ILE A 96 6.35 12.95 16.84
CA ILE A 96 7.09 13.46 15.69
C ILE A 96 7.02 12.45 14.54
N PHE A 97 6.51 12.89 13.38
CA PHE A 97 6.54 12.10 12.16
C PHE A 97 7.94 12.11 11.54
N GLN A 98 8.49 13.30 11.32
CA GLN A 98 9.86 13.53 10.88
C GLN A 98 10.21 15.01 11.13
N GLU A 99 11.45 15.31 11.55
CA GLU A 99 11.86 16.66 11.99
C GLU A 99 11.49 17.82 11.04
N ARG A 100 11.60 17.62 9.73
CA ARG A 100 11.26 18.62 8.69
C ARG A 100 9.79 18.55 8.25
N LEU A 101 9.10 17.45 8.52
CA LEU A 101 7.69 17.21 8.13
C LEU A 101 6.69 17.45 9.27
N GLY A 102 7.18 17.65 10.50
CA GLY A 102 6.38 17.97 11.66
C GLY A 102 5.90 16.74 12.44
N SER A 103 4.80 16.92 13.17
CA SER A 103 4.16 15.89 13.99
C SER A 103 3.18 15.03 13.19
N MET A 104 2.66 13.99 13.84
CA MET A 104 1.55 13.20 13.28
C MET A 104 0.27 14.03 13.18
N LEU A 105 0.12 15.09 14.00
CA LEU A 105 -0.99 16.05 13.85
C LEU A 105 -0.82 16.87 12.56
N ASP A 106 0.39 17.35 12.27
CA ASP A 106 0.69 18.05 11.01
C ASP A 106 0.40 17.15 9.80
N LYS A 107 0.76 15.88 9.91
CA LYS A 107 0.45 14.87 8.89
C LYS A 107 -1.06 14.73 8.68
N VAL A 108 -1.83 14.52 9.75
CA VAL A 108 -3.30 14.45 9.66
C VAL A 108 -3.88 15.71 8.98
N GLY A 109 -3.38 16.89 9.33
CA GLY A 109 -3.79 18.14 8.68
C GLY A 109 -3.47 18.20 7.18
N ARG A 110 -2.38 17.57 6.71
CA ARG A 110 -2.12 17.38 5.27
C ARG A 110 -3.10 16.39 4.66
N LEU A 111 -3.40 15.28 5.32
CA LEU A 111 -4.37 14.29 4.82
C LEU A 111 -5.77 14.87 4.68
N GLU A 112 -6.25 15.66 5.65
CA GLU A 112 -7.55 16.34 5.56
C GLU A 112 -7.67 17.28 4.34
N ARG A 113 -6.54 17.83 3.86
CA ARG A 113 -6.47 18.66 2.65
C ARG A 113 -6.28 17.85 1.36
N LEU A 114 -5.56 16.74 1.43
CA LEU A 114 -5.25 15.89 0.26
C LEU A 114 -6.41 14.98 -0.13
N VAL A 115 -7.11 14.39 0.85
CA VAL A 115 -8.21 13.44 0.63
C VAL A 115 -9.31 14.02 -0.27
N PRO A 116 -9.75 15.29 -0.13
CA PRO A 116 -10.68 15.90 -1.06
C PRO A 116 -10.22 15.90 -2.52
N ARG A 117 -8.94 16.21 -2.77
CA ARG A 117 -8.38 16.26 -4.12
C ARG A 117 -8.35 14.89 -4.76
N LEU A 118 -7.85 13.90 -4.03
CA LEU A 118 -7.84 12.51 -4.50
C LEU A 118 -9.26 11.97 -4.66
N GLY A 119 -10.18 12.35 -3.77
CA GLY A 119 -11.58 11.96 -3.88
C GLY A 119 -12.26 12.53 -5.12
N GLU A 120 -11.96 13.78 -5.50
CA GLU A 120 -12.40 14.39 -6.76
C GLU A 120 -11.83 13.63 -7.98
N MET A 121 -10.53 13.34 -7.99
CA MET A 121 -9.87 12.59 -9.07
C MET A 121 -10.45 11.18 -9.24
N LEU A 122 -10.85 10.55 -8.13
CA LEU A 122 -11.42 9.20 -8.11
C LEU A 122 -12.95 9.19 -8.29
N GLY A 123 -13.60 10.35 -8.35
CA GLY A 123 -15.05 10.49 -8.53
C GLY A 123 -15.86 9.99 -7.34
N LEU A 124 -15.46 10.31 -6.11
CA LEU A 124 -16.26 10.01 -4.91
C LEU A 124 -17.58 10.79 -4.94
N SER A 125 -18.67 10.16 -4.48
CA SER A 125 -19.93 10.86 -4.22
C SER A 125 -19.79 11.83 -3.03
N ASP A 126 -20.75 12.76 -2.87
CA ASP A 126 -20.75 13.68 -1.73
C ASP A 126 -20.81 12.95 -0.38
N GLU A 127 -21.55 11.84 -0.32
CA GLU A 127 -21.66 10.98 0.86
C GLU A 127 -20.34 10.27 1.16
N GLU A 128 -19.70 9.67 0.13
CA GLU A 128 -18.39 9.03 0.27
C GLU A 128 -17.31 10.05 0.68
N MET A 129 -17.37 11.25 0.11
CA MET A 129 -16.46 12.36 0.42
C MET A 129 -16.62 12.81 1.87
N ALA A 130 -17.84 12.89 2.40
CA ALA A 130 -18.08 13.23 3.80
C ALA A 130 -17.46 12.18 4.75
N VAL A 131 -17.65 10.89 4.45
CA VAL A 131 -17.03 9.78 5.20
C VAL A 131 -15.51 9.87 5.11
N ALA A 132 -14.94 10.08 3.92
CA ALA A 132 -13.50 10.14 3.70
C ALA A 132 -12.86 11.31 4.48
N ARG A 133 -13.50 12.48 4.49
CA ARG A 133 -13.02 13.65 5.27
C ARG A 133 -13.05 13.38 6.77
N ARG A 134 -14.14 12.80 7.29
CA ARG A 134 -14.23 12.47 8.71
C ARG A 134 -13.21 11.40 9.11
N ALA A 135 -13.03 10.38 8.28
CA ALA A 135 -12.02 9.35 8.49
C ALA A 135 -10.60 9.92 8.43
N ALA A 136 -10.28 10.80 7.47
CA ALA A 136 -8.97 11.44 7.36
C ALA A 136 -8.57 12.18 8.64
N ARG A 137 -9.52 12.88 9.27
CA ARG A 137 -9.29 13.58 10.54
C ARG A 137 -8.95 12.65 11.69
N LEU A 138 -9.59 11.48 11.76
CA LEU A 138 -9.49 10.55 12.88
C LEU A 138 -8.49 9.41 12.65
N CYS A 139 -8.00 9.22 11.42
CA CYS A 139 -7.33 7.99 10.98
C CYS A 139 -6.08 7.61 11.79
N LYS A 140 -5.41 8.58 12.41
CA LYS A 140 -4.20 8.35 13.23
C LYS A 140 -4.41 8.58 14.72
N ALA A 141 -5.64 8.93 15.16
CA ALA A 141 -5.92 9.30 16.54
C ALA A 141 -5.60 8.17 17.54
N ASP A 142 -5.70 6.92 17.09
CA ASP A 142 -5.42 5.75 17.90
C ASP A 142 -3.94 5.60 18.27
N LEU A 143 -3.00 6.17 17.50
CA LEU A 143 -1.55 6.05 17.74
C LEU A 143 -1.07 6.56 19.10
N VAL A 144 -1.85 7.41 19.76
CA VAL A 144 -1.53 8.01 21.07
C VAL A 144 -2.38 7.46 22.22
N THR A 145 -3.20 6.43 21.94
CA THR A 145 -3.93 5.66 22.94
C THR A 145 -2.99 4.72 23.68
N GLN A 146 -3.27 4.41 24.94
CA GLN A 146 -2.38 3.52 25.72
C GLN A 146 -2.31 2.13 25.11
N MET A 147 -3.44 1.63 24.61
CA MET A 147 -3.53 0.33 23.95
C MET A 147 -2.59 0.24 22.75
N VAL A 148 -2.58 1.23 21.86
CA VAL A 148 -1.73 1.19 20.65
C VAL A 148 -0.27 1.51 20.97
N VAL A 149 -0.01 2.36 21.97
CA VAL A 149 1.37 2.62 22.42
C VAL A 149 2.03 1.34 22.96
N GLU A 150 1.31 0.53 23.75
CA GLU A 150 1.83 -0.77 24.22
C GLU A 150 1.78 -1.85 23.12
N PHE A 151 0.72 -1.87 22.31
CA PHE A 151 0.44 -2.90 21.30
C PHE A 151 0.29 -2.27 19.90
N THR A 152 1.41 -1.81 19.34
CA THR A 152 1.44 -1.14 18.03
C THR A 152 0.85 -1.95 16.86
N SER A 153 0.78 -3.28 16.99
CA SER A 153 0.14 -4.17 16.01
C SER A 153 -1.39 -3.99 15.94
N LEU A 154 -2.01 -3.37 16.95
CA LEU A 154 -3.45 -3.11 17.02
C LEU A 154 -3.85 -1.75 16.42
N GLN A 155 -2.91 -0.97 15.88
CA GLN A 155 -3.23 0.26 15.16
C GLN A 155 -4.22 -0.02 14.01
N GLY A 156 -5.12 0.92 13.75
CA GLY A 156 -6.24 0.80 12.83
C GLY A 156 -7.39 -0.04 13.38
N VAL A 157 -7.11 -1.19 14.01
CA VAL A 157 -8.13 -2.02 14.67
C VAL A 157 -8.71 -1.25 15.84
N MET A 158 -7.87 -0.77 16.76
CA MET A 158 -8.36 0.04 17.88
C MET A 158 -8.94 1.37 17.41
N GLY A 159 -8.40 1.97 16.35
CA GLY A 159 -8.99 3.15 15.72
C GLY A 159 -10.45 2.96 15.32
N ARG A 160 -10.79 1.84 14.66
CA ARG A 160 -12.17 1.51 14.32
C ARG A 160 -13.03 1.26 15.56
N GLU A 161 -12.58 0.39 16.49
CA GLU A 161 -13.37 0.07 17.68
C GLU A 161 -13.65 1.33 18.52
N TYR A 162 -12.66 2.20 18.70
CA TYR A 162 -12.81 3.44 19.44
C TYR A 162 -13.66 4.48 18.69
N ALA A 163 -13.62 4.51 17.36
CA ALA A 163 -14.52 5.36 16.56
C ALA A 163 -15.98 4.94 16.75
N LEU A 164 -16.28 3.64 16.68
CA LEU A 164 -17.62 3.09 16.92
C LEU A 164 -18.12 3.43 18.33
N LEU A 165 -17.29 3.21 19.36
CA LEU A 165 -17.62 3.55 20.75
C LEU A 165 -17.81 5.05 20.98
N SER A 166 -17.16 5.88 20.16
CA SER A 166 -17.31 7.34 20.20
C SER A 166 -18.59 7.85 19.51
N GLY A 167 -19.33 6.94 18.85
CA GLY A 167 -20.57 7.24 18.12
C GLY A 167 -20.36 7.68 16.67
N GLU A 168 -19.19 7.43 16.08
CA GLU A 168 -18.97 7.65 14.65
C GLU A 168 -19.80 6.67 13.81
N GLU A 169 -20.13 7.08 12.58
CA GLU A 169 -20.81 6.20 11.63
C GLU A 169 -19.94 4.97 11.31
N PRO A 170 -20.55 3.78 11.13
CA PRO A 170 -19.79 2.56 10.81
C PRO A 170 -18.88 2.70 9.58
N ALA A 171 -19.31 3.46 8.57
CA ALA A 171 -18.51 3.71 7.37
C ALA A 171 -17.23 4.52 7.66
N VAL A 172 -17.28 5.48 8.60
CA VAL A 172 -16.11 6.26 9.05
C VAL A 172 -15.16 5.34 9.81
N ALA A 173 -15.68 4.54 10.73
CA ALA A 173 -14.88 3.60 11.51
C ALA A 173 -14.19 2.56 10.61
N GLU A 174 -14.89 2.03 9.62
CA GLU A 174 -14.29 1.09 8.66
C GLU A 174 -13.23 1.77 7.80
N ALA A 175 -13.46 3.00 7.32
CA ALA A 175 -12.45 3.76 6.58
C ALA A 175 -11.18 4.05 7.41
N ILE A 176 -11.32 4.30 8.73
CA ILE A 176 -10.20 4.41 9.67
C ILE A 176 -9.41 3.10 9.76
N PHE A 177 -10.07 1.95 9.73
CA PHE A 177 -9.36 0.68 9.70
C PHE A 177 -8.70 0.43 8.33
N GLU A 178 -9.46 0.61 7.25
CA GLU A 178 -9.10 0.24 5.89
C GLU A 178 -7.94 1.05 5.33
N HIS A 179 -7.75 2.30 5.74
CA HIS A 179 -6.65 3.11 5.19
C HIS A 179 -5.25 2.50 5.45
N TYR A 180 -5.10 1.69 6.51
CA TYR A 180 -3.87 0.94 6.79
C TYR A 180 -3.66 -0.26 5.86
N LEU A 181 -4.71 -0.72 5.15
CA LEU A 181 -4.63 -1.85 4.24
C LEU A 181 -4.05 -1.46 2.87
N PRO A 182 -3.27 -2.33 2.23
CA PRO A 182 -2.65 -3.54 2.79
C PRO A 182 -1.49 -3.18 3.73
N ARG A 183 -1.34 -3.91 4.84
CA ARG A 183 -0.27 -3.71 5.84
C ARG A 183 1.02 -4.46 5.50
N PHE A 184 0.93 -5.47 4.65
CA PHE A 184 2.05 -6.28 4.14
C PHE A 184 1.64 -6.93 2.80
N ALA A 185 2.60 -7.50 2.08
CA ALA A 185 2.33 -8.16 0.81
C ALA A 185 1.40 -9.36 1.01
N GLY A 186 0.28 -9.41 0.28
CA GLY A 186 -0.74 -10.45 0.40
C GLY A 186 -1.77 -10.22 1.53
N ASP A 187 -1.73 -9.08 2.22
CA ASP A 187 -2.82 -8.66 3.12
C ASP A 187 -4.10 -8.34 2.33
N ARG A 188 -5.23 -8.26 3.04
CA ARG A 188 -6.49 -7.82 2.42
C ARG A 188 -6.38 -6.40 1.89
N LEU A 189 -7.11 -6.11 0.82
CA LEU A 189 -7.22 -4.76 0.25
C LEU A 189 -8.40 -4.01 0.87
N PRO A 190 -8.34 -2.67 0.99
CA PRO A 190 -9.47 -1.86 1.45
C PRO A 190 -10.65 -1.99 0.47
N GLU A 191 -11.88 -2.20 0.94
CA GLU A 191 -13.08 -2.36 0.09
C GLU A 191 -13.81 -1.03 -0.12
N GLY A 192 -13.91 -0.21 0.92
CA GLY A 192 -14.59 1.07 0.87
C GLY A 192 -13.79 2.13 0.12
N ARG A 193 -14.46 2.85 -0.80
CA ARG A 193 -13.88 4.01 -1.50
C ARG A 193 -13.33 5.07 -0.54
N PRO A 194 -13.99 5.43 0.58
CA PRO A 194 -13.41 6.33 1.57
C PRO A 194 -12.09 5.84 2.18
N GLY A 195 -12.02 4.55 2.55
CA GLY A 195 -10.81 3.93 3.09
C GLY A 195 -9.66 3.90 2.07
N ILE A 196 -9.98 3.59 0.81
CA ILE A 196 -9.03 3.64 -0.31
C ILE A 196 -8.42 5.04 -0.45
N VAL A 197 -9.24 6.09 -0.51
CA VAL A 197 -8.73 7.47 -0.71
C VAL A 197 -7.86 7.93 0.44
N VAL A 198 -8.27 7.68 1.69
CA VAL A 198 -7.46 8.02 2.87
C VAL A 198 -6.15 7.24 2.88
N GLY A 199 -6.19 5.96 2.49
CA GLY A 199 -5.01 5.10 2.42
C GLY A 199 -4.03 5.53 1.33
N LEU A 200 -4.53 5.95 0.17
CA LEU A 200 -3.70 6.52 -0.90
C LEU A 200 -3.10 7.86 -0.46
N ALA A 201 -3.89 8.75 0.15
CA ALA A 201 -3.40 10.03 0.66
C ALA A 201 -2.25 9.84 1.68
N ASP A 202 -2.41 8.93 2.65
CA ASP A 202 -1.40 8.67 3.68
C ASP A 202 -0.07 8.16 3.09
N ARG A 203 -0.15 7.29 2.08
CA ARG A 203 1.03 6.74 1.39
C ARG A 203 1.69 7.76 0.50
N LEU A 204 0.94 8.52 -0.29
CA LEU A 204 1.47 9.57 -1.17
C LEU A 204 2.11 10.71 -0.37
N ASP A 205 1.49 11.13 0.75
CA ASP A 205 2.09 12.11 1.68
C ASP A 205 3.44 11.63 2.21
N SER A 206 3.50 10.37 2.65
CA SER A 206 4.73 9.78 3.19
C SER A 206 5.81 9.63 2.13
N LEU A 207 5.45 9.17 0.93
CA LEU A 207 6.36 9.03 -0.20
C LEU A 207 6.96 10.38 -0.61
N CYS A 208 6.12 11.38 -0.90
CA CYS A 208 6.60 12.71 -1.27
C CYS A 208 7.40 13.37 -0.14
N GLY A 209 6.85 13.35 1.08
CA GLY A 209 7.45 14.03 2.23
C GLY A 209 8.83 13.48 2.58
N LEU A 210 8.97 12.15 2.66
CA LEU A 210 10.23 11.53 3.07
C LEU A 210 11.30 11.60 1.97
N PHE A 211 10.93 11.56 0.69
CA PHE A 211 11.87 11.84 -0.40
C PHE A 211 12.34 13.31 -0.35
N ALA A 212 11.44 14.27 -0.20
CA ALA A 212 11.79 15.68 -0.04
C ALA A 212 12.63 15.97 1.23
N ALA A 213 12.48 15.13 2.25
CA ALA A 213 13.30 15.15 3.46
C ALA A 213 14.72 14.56 3.24
N GLY A 214 14.99 13.91 2.11
CA GLY A 214 16.26 13.24 1.81
C GLY A 214 16.38 11.82 2.39
N LEU A 215 15.26 11.20 2.76
CA LEU A 215 15.19 9.90 3.44
C LEU A 215 14.83 8.76 2.48
N VAL A 216 15.48 8.76 1.32
CA VAL A 216 15.28 7.73 0.29
C VAL A 216 15.88 6.39 0.75
N PRO A 217 15.18 5.25 0.62
CA PRO A 217 15.72 3.96 1.06
C PRO A 217 16.95 3.53 0.26
N THR A 218 18.07 3.29 0.94
CA THR A 218 19.31 2.80 0.32
C THR A 218 19.57 1.32 0.62
N GLY A 219 19.99 0.54 -0.38
CA GLY A 219 20.34 -0.87 -0.20
C GLY A 219 19.16 -1.70 0.31
N SER A 220 19.35 -2.52 1.35
CA SER A 220 18.26 -3.32 1.96
C SER A 220 17.49 -2.58 3.07
N ALA A 221 17.99 -1.45 3.58
CA ALA A 221 17.33 -0.71 4.65
C ALA A 221 16.11 0.06 4.13
N ASP A 222 15.03 0.02 4.89
CA ASP A 222 13.82 0.83 4.67
C ASP A 222 13.20 1.22 6.03
N PRO A 223 13.84 2.15 6.75
CA PRO A 223 13.45 2.47 8.13
C PRO A 223 12.05 3.06 8.25
N TYR A 224 11.54 3.70 7.18
CA TYR A 224 10.23 4.35 7.15
C TYR A 224 9.17 3.54 6.38
N GLY A 225 9.51 2.35 5.87
CA GLY A 225 8.58 1.50 5.15
C GLY A 225 8.11 2.04 3.79
N LEU A 226 8.92 2.88 3.12
CA LEU A 226 8.58 3.48 1.84
C LEU A 226 8.38 2.44 0.73
N ARG A 227 9.16 1.35 0.72
CA ARG A 227 8.96 0.25 -0.26
C ARG A 227 7.59 -0.39 -0.10
N ARG A 228 7.18 -0.57 1.16
CA ARG A 228 5.87 -1.13 1.50
C ARG A 228 4.76 -0.14 1.14
N ALA A 229 4.95 1.15 1.39
CA ALA A 229 3.99 2.17 1.00
C ALA A 229 3.80 2.21 -0.52
N ALA A 230 4.89 2.25 -1.29
CA ALA A 230 4.86 2.23 -2.75
C ALA A 230 4.19 0.96 -3.31
N LEU A 231 4.54 -0.22 -2.77
CA LEU A 231 3.88 -1.47 -3.15
C LEU A 231 2.38 -1.45 -2.80
N GLY A 232 2.02 -0.89 -1.65
CA GLY A 232 0.63 -0.74 -1.23
C GLY A 232 -0.18 0.13 -2.18
N VAL A 233 0.38 1.24 -2.69
CA VAL A 233 -0.26 2.07 -3.73
C VAL A 233 -0.54 1.22 -4.98
N VAL A 234 0.47 0.51 -5.48
CA VAL A 234 0.34 -0.35 -6.66
C VAL A 234 -0.73 -1.43 -6.45
N GLN A 235 -0.69 -2.15 -5.33
CA GLN A 235 -1.62 -3.23 -5.03
C GLN A 235 -3.06 -2.74 -4.90
N VAL A 236 -3.28 -1.57 -4.29
CA VAL A 236 -4.62 -0.99 -4.16
C VAL A 236 -5.15 -0.57 -5.52
N LEU A 237 -4.38 0.15 -6.33
CA LEU A 237 -4.83 0.63 -7.64
C LEU A 237 -5.12 -0.54 -8.60
N ILE A 238 -4.24 -1.55 -8.66
CA ILE A 238 -4.47 -2.74 -9.49
C ILE A 238 -5.64 -3.57 -8.96
N GLY A 239 -5.62 -3.93 -7.67
CA GLY A 239 -6.58 -4.87 -7.10
C GLY A 239 -7.99 -4.29 -6.92
N ARG A 240 -8.14 -2.97 -6.98
CA ARG A 240 -9.45 -2.28 -7.02
C ARG A 240 -9.81 -1.72 -8.39
N GLU A 241 -8.98 -1.99 -9.39
CA GLU A 241 -9.21 -1.55 -10.77
C GLU A 241 -9.41 -0.03 -10.89
N ILE A 242 -8.58 0.72 -10.16
CA ILE A 242 -8.65 2.18 -10.08
C ILE A 242 -7.55 2.78 -10.94
N SER A 243 -7.97 3.51 -11.98
CA SER A 243 -7.08 4.40 -12.73
C SER A 243 -6.81 5.67 -11.92
N LEU A 244 -5.54 6.02 -11.78
CA LEU A 244 -5.09 7.24 -11.11
C LEU A 244 -3.73 7.64 -11.67
N ASP A 245 -3.66 8.83 -12.26
CA ASP A 245 -2.38 9.41 -12.67
C ASP A 245 -1.59 9.84 -11.42
N LEU A 246 -0.55 9.07 -11.10
CA LEU A 246 0.30 9.34 -9.95
C LEU A 246 1.07 10.65 -10.09
N ARG A 247 1.32 11.18 -11.29
CA ARG A 247 1.98 12.49 -11.45
C ARG A 247 1.13 13.59 -10.85
N GLU A 248 -0.16 13.59 -11.16
CA GLU A 248 -1.11 14.56 -10.64
C GLU A 248 -1.33 14.38 -9.14
N ALA A 249 -1.50 13.13 -8.69
CA ALA A 249 -1.72 12.82 -7.27
C ALA A 249 -0.50 13.20 -6.40
N LEU A 250 0.73 12.93 -6.87
CA LEU A 250 1.97 13.32 -6.21
C LEU A 250 2.14 14.85 -6.21
N ALA A 251 1.75 15.53 -7.29
CA ALA A 251 1.78 16.99 -7.35
C ALA A 251 0.82 17.64 -6.34
N GLU A 252 -0.39 17.09 -6.15
CA GLU A 252 -1.32 17.56 -5.10
C GLU A 252 -0.76 17.32 -3.69
N ALA A 253 -0.14 16.17 -3.44
CA ALA A 253 0.51 15.89 -2.16
C ALA A 253 1.68 16.85 -1.88
N ALA A 254 2.51 17.12 -2.90
CA ALA A 254 3.69 17.98 -2.81
C ALA A 254 3.34 19.42 -2.40
N LYS A 255 2.24 19.97 -2.90
CA LYS A 255 1.75 21.33 -2.58
C LYS A 255 1.47 21.53 -1.08
N LEU A 256 1.24 20.45 -0.34
CA LEU A 256 0.84 20.48 1.07
C LEU A 256 2.00 20.27 2.04
N LEU A 257 3.19 19.92 1.53
CA LEU A 257 4.36 19.63 2.36
C LEU A 257 4.97 20.92 2.93
N PRO A 258 5.51 20.87 4.16
CA PRO A 258 6.25 21.99 4.75
C PRO A 258 7.67 22.17 4.17
N VAL A 259 8.10 21.25 3.31
CA VAL A 259 9.39 21.27 2.62
C VAL A 259 9.16 21.31 1.11
N ALA A 260 10.08 21.94 0.38
CA ALA A 260 10.02 21.93 -1.08
C ALA A 260 10.23 20.51 -1.63
N ALA A 261 9.26 20.03 -2.40
CA ALA A 261 9.37 18.86 -3.25
C ALA A 261 9.32 19.36 -4.70
N ASP A 262 10.51 19.48 -5.32
CA ASP A 262 10.63 19.92 -6.70
C ASP A 262 10.28 18.81 -7.70
N GLU A 263 10.30 19.15 -8.99
CA GLU A 263 9.99 18.19 -10.06
C GLU A 263 10.94 16.99 -10.11
N GLU A 264 12.18 17.13 -9.63
CA GLU A 264 13.12 16.00 -9.55
C GLU A 264 12.67 15.03 -8.46
N VAL A 265 12.33 15.53 -7.27
CA VAL A 265 11.80 14.70 -6.18
C VAL A 265 10.54 13.93 -6.63
N LEU A 266 9.61 14.59 -7.34
CA LEU A 266 8.40 13.90 -7.82
C LEU A 266 8.72 12.83 -8.87
N ARG A 267 9.69 13.07 -9.76
CA ARG A 267 10.18 12.06 -10.71
C ARG A 267 10.85 10.89 -10.00
N GLU A 268 11.64 11.13 -8.96
CA GLU A 268 12.26 10.07 -8.15
C GLU A 268 11.22 9.22 -7.43
N VAL A 269 10.20 9.85 -6.82
CA VAL A 269 9.11 9.15 -6.15
C VAL A 269 8.32 8.31 -7.15
N LEU A 270 7.99 8.86 -8.31
CA LEU A 270 7.28 8.13 -9.36
C LEU A 270 8.11 6.92 -9.83
N ALA A 271 9.38 7.12 -10.17
CA ALA A 271 10.29 6.04 -10.56
C ALA A 271 10.42 4.96 -9.47
N PHE A 272 10.35 5.34 -8.20
CA PHE A 272 10.36 4.41 -7.08
C PHE A 272 9.11 3.53 -7.02
N VAL A 273 7.93 4.11 -7.26
CA VAL A 273 6.65 3.37 -7.36
C VAL A 273 6.63 2.48 -8.62
N GLU A 274 7.05 3.01 -9.77
CA GLU A 274 7.20 2.25 -11.02
C GLU A 274 8.14 1.05 -10.86
N GLY A 275 9.24 1.23 -10.12
CA GLY A 275 10.15 0.14 -9.80
C GLY A 275 9.49 -0.99 -8.98
N ARG A 276 8.48 -0.69 -8.15
CA ARG A 276 7.70 -1.72 -7.44
C ARG A 276 6.69 -2.39 -8.37
N LEU A 277 6.00 -1.61 -9.20
CA LEU A 277 5.10 -2.11 -10.22
C LEU A 277 5.82 -3.06 -11.18
N ARG A 278 7.03 -2.70 -11.64
CA ARG A 278 7.87 -3.55 -12.48
C ARG A 278 8.15 -4.90 -11.85
N VAL A 279 8.55 -4.93 -10.58
CA VAL A 279 8.82 -6.19 -9.87
C VAL A 279 7.56 -7.03 -9.77
N LEU A 280 6.42 -6.44 -9.41
CA LEU A 280 5.14 -7.14 -9.34
C LEU A 280 4.76 -7.79 -10.68
N LEU A 281 4.84 -7.04 -11.78
CA LEU A 281 4.53 -7.56 -13.12
C LEU A 281 5.46 -8.70 -13.56
N LEU A 282 6.76 -8.61 -13.22
CA LEU A 282 7.70 -9.68 -13.54
C LEU A 282 7.47 -10.94 -12.69
N GLU A 283 7.12 -10.78 -11.42
CA GLU A 283 6.78 -11.88 -10.51
C GLU A 283 5.50 -12.62 -10.95
N GLU A 284 4.56 -11.92 -11.60
CA GLU A 284 3.40 -12.53 -12.25
C GLU A 284 3.73 -13.28 -13.55
N GLY A 285 4.97 -13.18 -14.04
CA GLY A 285 5.46 -13.94 -15.20
C GLY A 285 5.37 -13.21 -16.54
N PHE A 286 5.08 -11.91 -16.56
CA PHE A 286 5.12 -11.13 -17.79
C PHE A 286 6.57 -10.98 -18.30
N ARG A 287 6.74 -10.96 -19.62
CA ARG A 287 8.05 -10.82 -20.25
C ARG A 287 8.65 -9.43 -19.99
N HIS A 288 9.96 -9.39 -19.71
CA HIS A 288 10.65 -8.13 -19.38
C HIS A 288 10.52 -7.05 -20.46
N ASP A 289 10.61 -7.41 -21.73
CA ASP A 289 10.52 -6.48 -22.86
C ASP A 289 9.13 -5.85 -22.97
N VAL A 290 8.08 -6.64 -22.73
CA VAL A 290 6.69 -6.18 -22.66
C VAL A 290 6.48 -5.24 -21.48
N VAL A 291 6.95 -5.63 -20.29
CA VAL A 291 6.82 -4.83 -19.08
C VAL A 291 7.55 -3.49 -19.23
N ASP A 292 8.80 -3.52 -19.67
CA ASP A 292 9.61 -2.31 -19.84
C ASP A 292 9.01 -1.36 -20.89
N ALA A 293 8.47 -1.89 -21.99
CA ALA A 293 7.78 -1.10 -23.00
C ALA A 293 6.51 -0.43 -22.47
N VAL A 294 5.70 -1.15 -21.70
CA VAL A 294 4.45 -0.60 -21.14
C VAL A 294 4.75 0.42 -20.05
N LEU A 295 5.70 0.15 -19.15
CA LEU A 295 6.03 1.09 -18.08
C LEU A 295 6.63 2.39 -18.61
N ALA A 296 7.39 2.34 -19.71
CA ALA A 296 7.91 3.55 -20.35
C ALA A 296 6.81 4.54 -20.78
N GLU A 297 5.62 4.04 -21.11
CA GLU A 297 4.47 4.88 -21.53
C GLU A 297 3.47 5.11 -20.38
N ARG A 298 3.16 4.06 -19.62
CA ARG A 298 2.03 4.00 -18.68
C ARG A 298 2.42 3.79 -17.21
N GLY A 299 3.70 3.85 -16.87
CA GLY A 299 4.19 3.63 -15.49
C GLY A 299 3.56 4.56 -14.44
N HIS A 300 3.11 5.75 -14.88
CA HIS A 300 2.41 6.72 -14.05
C HIS A 300 1.00 6.31 -13.59
N ASP A 301 0.38 5.31 -14.21
CA ASP A 301 -0.90 4.73 -13.77
C ASP A 301 -0.74 3.22 -13.63
N PRO A 302 -0.59 2.69 -12.39
CA PRO A 302 -0.35 1.27 -12.16
C PRO A 302 -1.45 0.35 -12.69
N PHE A 303 -2.73 0.74 -12.59
CA PHE A 303 -3.83 -0.08 -13.07
C PHE A 303 -3.86 -0.11 -14.59
N LEU A 304 -3.72 1.05 -15.23
CA LEU A 304 -3.68 1.15 -16.68
C LEU A 304 -2.47 0.41 -17.25
N ALA A 305 -1.29 0.52 -16.63
CA ALA A 305 -0.11 -0.26 -17.00
C ALA A 305 -0.38 -1.76 -16.91
N TYR A 306 -0.94 -2.23 -15.79
CA TYR A 306 -1.30 -3.64 -15.59
C TYR A 306 -2.27 -4.15 -16.67
N ARG A 307 -3.35 -3.40 -16.93
CA ARG A 307 -4.32 -3.70 -18.00
C ARG A 307 -3.64 -3.80 -19.36
N THR A 308 -2.71 -2.87 -19.63
CA THR A 308 -1.99 -2.79 -20.90
C THR A 308 -1.03 -3.96 -21.08
N VAL A 309 -0.25 -4.33 -20.07
CA VAL A 309 0.63 -5.51 -20.13
C VAL A 309 -0.18 -6.76 -20.47
N ARG A 310 -1.31 -6.98 -19.79
CA ARG A 310 -2.19 -8.13 -20.06
C ARG A 310 -2.74 -8.13 -21.48
N ALA A 311 -3.18 -6.97 -21.97
CA ALA A 311 -3.65 -6.83 -23.34
C ALA A 311 -2.52 -7.02 -24.37
N PHE A 312 -1.27 -6.68 -24.04
CA PHE A 312 -0.15 -6.75 -24.98
C PHE A 312 0.39 -8.17 -25.20
N VAL A 313 0.23 -9.06 -24.21
CA VAL A 313 0.67 -10.46 -24.29
C VAL A 313 0.19 -11.21 -25.54
N PRO A 314 -1.11 -11.22 -25.90
CA PRO A 314 -1.56 -11.90 -27.12
C PRO A 314 -0.99 -11.28 -28.40
N TRP A 315 -0.78 -9.95 -28.42
CA TRP A 315 -0.20 -9.26 -29.58
C TRP A 315 1.23 -9.70 -29.86
N VAL A 316 2.07 -9.76 -28.82
CA VAL A 316 3.48 -10.19 -28.98
C VAL A 316 3.63 -11.69 -29.26
N ALA A 317 2.55 -12.46 -29.12
CA ALA A 317 2.50 -13.88 -29.42
C ALA A 317 2.05 -14.19 -30.86
N ARG A 318 1.63 -13.19 -31.64
CA ARG A 318 1.20 -13.39 -33.03
C ARG A 318 2.37 -13.72 -33.95
N ASP A 319 2.10 -14.55 -34.96
CA ASP A 319 3.10 -14.95 -35.96
C ASP A 319 3.65 -13.76 -36.76
N ASP A 320 2.82 -12.73 -36.99
CA ASP A 320 3.16 -11.50 -37.74
C ASP A 320 3.76 -10.39 -36.86
N TRP A 321 3.91 -10.61 -35.54
CA TRP A 321 4.41 -9.59 -34.61
C TRP A 321 5.78 -9.06 -35.01
N MET A 322 6.70 -9.94 -35.42
CA MET A 322 8.04 -9.54 -35.81
C MET A 322 8.06 -8.71 -37.10
N ASP A 323 7.13 -8.94 -38.03
CA ASP A 323 7.01 -8.13 -39.23
C ASP A 323 6.50 -6.73 -38.89
N LEU A 324 5.50 -6.63 -38.02
CA LEU A 324 4.95 -5.36 -37.53
C LEU A 324 6.02 -4.57 -36.76
N LEU A 325 6.70 -5.20 -35.81
CA LEU A 325 7.74 -4.57 -35.01
C LEU A 325 8.92 -4.11 -35.86
N ASN A 326 9.32 -4.89 -36.87
CA ASN A 326 10.37 -4.49 -37.80
C ASN A 326 9.97 -3.31 -38.67
N ALA A 327 8.72 -3.27 -39.15
CA ALA A 327 8.19 -2.14 -39.90
C ALA A 327 8.20 -0.85 -39.06
N TYR A 328 7.76 -0.93 -37.80
CA TYR A 328 7.78 0.19 -36.86
C TYR A 328 9.22 0.64 -36.52
N ALA A 329 10.08 -0.30 -36.12
CA ALA A 329 11.46 -0.01 -35.74
C ALA A 329 12.28 0.60 -36.89
N ARG A 330 11.94 0.27 -38.15
CA ARG A 330 12.58 0.86 -39.32
C ARG A 330 12.31 2.35 -39.43
N CYS A 331 11.09 2.81 -39.13
CA CYS A 331 10.77 4.23 -39.09
C CYS A 331 11.62 4.96 -38.04
N VAL A 332 11.73 4.41 -36.83
CA VAL A 332 12.57 4.96 -35.75
C VAL A 332 14.05 5.04 -36.16
N ARG A 333 14.58 4.02 -36.85
CA ARG A 333 15.97 4.02 -37.34
C ARG A 333 16.20 5.04 -38.45
N ILE A 334 15.24 5.25 -39.35
CA ILE A 334 15.35 6.23 -40.44
C ILE A 334 15.44 7.65 -39.90
N VAL A 335 14.66 7.97 -38.87
CA VAL A 335 14.64 9.31 -38.26
C VAL A 335 15.75 9.50 -37.21
N ARG A 336 16.57 8.48 -36.97
CA ARG A 336 17.65 8.53 -35.97
C ARG A 336 18.72 9.53 -36.41
N GLY A 337 18.87 10.62 -35.67
CA GLY A 337 19.82 11.70 -35.96
C GLY A 337 19.18 13.00 -36.43
N PHE A 338 17.84 13.03 -36.59
CA PHE A 338 17.11 14.28 -36.79
C PHE A 338 16.63 14.81 -35.43
N GLU A 339 17.07 16.02 -35.07
CA GLU A 339 16.69 16.69 -33.82
C GLU A 339 15.39 17.50 -33.94
N VAL A 340 14.92 17.71 -35.17
CA VAL A 340 13.73 18.50 -35.47
C VAL A 340 12.62 17.63 -36.05
N THR A 341 11.38 17.88 -35.61
CA THR A 341 10.19 17.29 -36.20
C THR A 341 9.84 18.06 -37.48
N PHE A 342 9.89 17.38 -38.63
CA PHE A 342 9.52 18.00 -39.90
C PHE A 342 7.99 18.07 -40.05
N PRO A 343 7.44 19.16 -40.59
CA PRO A 343 6.03 19.23 -40.92
C PRO A 343 5.69 18.19 -42.00
N LEU A 344 4.63 17.44 -41.77
CA LEU A 344 4.12 16.47 -42.75
C LEU A 344 3.42 17.22 -43.89
N ASP A 345 3.89 17.01 -45.12
CA ASP A 345 3.27 17.57 -46.33
C ASP A 345 2.78 16.43 -47.25
N PRO A 346 1.49 16.04 -47.15
CA PRO A 346 0.92 14.97 -47.96
C PRO A 346 0.96 15.23 -49.47
N SER A 347 1.09 16.50 -49.91
CA SER A 347 1.17 16.84 -51.34
C SER A 347 2.44 16.31 -52.01
N ARG A 348 3.47 16.00 -51.21
CA ARG A 348 4.76 15.50 -51.66
C ARG A 348 4.84 13.97 -51.76
N PHE A 349 3.76 13.25 -51.45
CA PHE A 349 3.73 11.78 -51.56
C PHE A 349 3.71 11.33 -53.03
N VAL A 350 4.78 10.64 -53.42
CA VAL A 350 4.96 10.10 -54.78
C VAL A 350 4.36 8.70 -54.87
N GLU A 351 4.60 7.85 -53.89
CA GLU A 351 4.20 6.44 -53.91
C GLU A 351 2.73 6.25 -53.47
N PRO A 352 1.96 5.36 -54.14
CA PRO A 352 0.62 4.99 -53.70
C PRO A 352 0.58 4.39 -52.29
N SER A 353 1.66 3.72 -51.85
CA SER A 353 1.77 3.19 -50.48
C SER A 353 1.81 4.30 -49.43
N ALA A 354 2.50 5.41 -49.68
CA ALA A 354 2.58 6.55 -48.76
C ALA A 354 1.19 7.19 -48.56
N ARG A 355 0.42 7.33 -49.64
CA ARG A 355 -0.96 7.85 -49.57
C ARG A 355 -1.88 6.93 -48.77
N ARG A 356 -1.85 5.62 -49.04
CA ARG A 356 -2.64 4.63 -48.29
C ARG A 356 -2.29 4.59 -46.80
N LEU A 357 -1.01 4.67 -46.47
CA LEU A 357 -0.57 4.73 -45.06
C LEU A 357 -1.09 6.00 -44.37
N TYR A 358 -1.05 7.13 -45.06
CA TYR A 358 -1.56 8.39 -44.51
C TYR A 358 -3.09 8.39 -44.33
N GLU A 359 -3.84 7.82 -45.27
CA GLU A 359 -5.29 7.61 -45.14
C GLU A 359 -5.62 6.71 -43.94
N ALA A 360 -4.90 5.60 -43.78
CA ALA A 360 -5.05 4.72 -42.62
C ALA A 360 -4.72 5.45 -41.30
N TYR A 361 -3.63 6.24 -41.28
CA TYR A 361 -3.29 7.07 -40.13
C TYR A 361 -4.41 8.06 -39.79
N LEU A 362 -4.95 8.80 -40.76
CA LEU A 362 -6.04 9.75 -40.52
C LEU A 362 -7.32 9.06 -40.02
N ALA A 363 -7.62 7.85 -40.52
CA ALA A 363 -8.78 7.09 -40.08
C ALA A 363 -8.66 6.60 -38.62
N CYS A 364 -7.44 6.36 -38.14
CA CYS A 364 -7.20 5.85 -36.79
C CYS A 364 -6.86 6.95 -35.78
N ARG A 365 -6.19 8.05 -36.18
CA ARG A 365 -5.65 9.07 -35.27
C ARG A 365 -6.70 9.62 -34.30
N ASP A 366 -7.90 9.92 -34.81
CA ASP A 366 -8.94 10.54 -34.00
C ASP A 366 -9.64 9.53 -33.05
N ARG A 367 -9.30 8.24 -33.16
CA ARG A 367 -9.78 7.14 -32.30
C ARG A 367 -8.81 6.80 -31.16
N VAL A 368 -7.61 7.38 -31.17
CA VAL A 368 -6.55 7.13 -30.19
C VAL A 368 -6.53 8.24 -29.15
N GLY A 369 -6.79 7.89 -27.90
CA GLY A 369 -6.64 8.75 -26.73
C GLY A 369 -5.73 8.12 -25.66
N PRO A 370 -5.43 8.84 -24.57
CA PRO A 370 -4.58 8.35 -23.48
C PRO A 370 -5.03 7.01 -22.89
N GLU A 371 -6.36 6.83 -22.80
CA GLU A 371 -7.01 5.63 -22.24
C GLU A 371 -7.19 4.47 -23.23
N SER A 372 -6.87 4.69 -24.51
CA SER A 372 -7.15 3.69 -25.56
C SER A 372 -6.49 2.35 -25.26
N THR A 373 -7.20 1.27 -25.57
CA THR A 373 -6.65 -0.08 -25.45
C THR A 373 -5.78 -0.43 -26.66
N ILE A 374 -4.94 -1.45 -26.51
CA ILE A 374 -4.12 -1.93 -27.63
C ILE A 374 -5.02 -2.44 -28.78
N ASP A 375 -6.16 -3.04 -28.46
CA ASP A 375 -7.11 -3.55 -29.46
C ASP A 375 -7.90 -2.42 -30.17
N GLU A 376 -7.96 -1.22 -29.59
CA GLU A 376 -8.49 -0.04 -30.28
C GLU A 376 -7.45 0.59 -31.23
N LEU A 377 -6.17 0.27 -31.00
CA LEU A 377 -5.01 0.80 -31.72
C LEU A 377 -4.57 -0.11 -32.88
N LEU A 378 -4.64 -1.43 -32.71
CA LEU A 378 -4.14 -2.47 -33.61
C LEU A 378 -5.28 -3.42 -34.01
#